data_AF-A0A8K0G7S1-F1
#
_entry.id   AF-A0A8K0G7S1-F1
#
_cell.length_a   1.000
_cell.length_b   1.000
_cell.length_c   1.000
_cell.angle_alpha   90.00
_cell.angle_beta   90.00
_cell.angle_gamma   90.00
#
_symmetry.space_group_name_H-M   'P 1'
#
loop_
_entity.id
_entity.type
_entity.pdbx_description
1 polymer ?
#
loop_
_entity_poly.entity_id
_entity_poly.type
_entity_poly.pdbx_seq_one_letter_code
_entity_poly.pdbx_strand_id
1 'polypeptide(L)'
;EKEEFAKPLSPQTRIKLPTIAQACDRTKVSNRTTAVLVNAVLKDLGVATKKANKVIDRSKIRKERMSLPEISSDEFHADQEYLYELCDGVSKGNVLLDLSKQFWEE
;
A
#
# COMPACT_ATOMS: atom_id res chain seq x y z
N GLU A 1 25.40 -1.99 -29.94
CA GLU A 1 24.55 -1.09 -29.13
C GLU A 1 24.75 -1.39 -27.64
N LYS A 2 24.46 -0.44 -26.74
CA LYS A 2 24.65 -0.60 -25.28
C LYS A 2 23.39 -1.22 -24.67
N GLU A 3 23.50 -2.46 -24.22
CA GLU A 3 22.44 -3.17 -23.50
C GLU A 3 22.41 -2.68 -22.05
N GLU A 4 21.36 -1.93 -21.72
CA GLU A 4 21.13 -1.30 -20.42
C GLU A 4 20.68 -2.37 -19.41
N PHE A 5 21.64 -2.85 -18.60
CA PHE A 5 21.38 -3.76 -17.49
C PHE A 5 20.40 -3.14 -16.49
N ALA A 6 19.14 -3.60 -16.52
CA ALA A 6 18.16 -3.32 -15.48
C ALA A 6 18.69 -3.84 -14.14
N LYS A 7 19.10 -2.92 -13.25
CA LYS A 7 19.53 -3.25 -11.88
C LYS A 7 18.38 -3.95 -11.15
N PRO A 8 18.59 -5.13 -10.54
CA PRO A 8 17.56 -5.76 -9.74
C PRO A 8 17.21 -4.85 -8.56
N LEU A 9 15.93 -4.50 -8.45
CA LEU A 9 15.37 -3.80 -7.29
C LEU A 9 15.64 -4.68 -6.07
N SER A 10 16.51 -4.21 -5.18
CA SER A 10 16.79 -4.89 -3.92
C SER A 10 15.48 -5.14 -3.17
N PRO A 11 15.35 -6.25 -2.42
CA PRO A 11 14.17 -6.53 -1.63
C PRO A 11 13.95 -5.39 -0.63
N GLN A 12 13.04 -4.48 -0.97
CA GLN A 12 12.69 -3.36 -0.12
C GLN A 12 12.03 -3.95 1.11
N THR A 13 12.71 -3.92 2.25
CA THR A 13 12.15 -4.34 3.53
C THR A 13 10.99 -3.41 3.88
N ARG A 14 9.77 -3.85 3.53
CA ARG A 14 8.54 -3.08 3.74
C ARG A 14 8.18 -3.17 5.21
N ILE A 15 8.40 -2.07 5.94
CA ILE A 15 7.98 -1.95 7.33
C ILE A 15 6.50 -1.57 7.34
N LYS A 16 5.64 -2.48 7.82
CA LYS A 16 4.22 -2.20 8.08
C LYS A 16 4.10 -1.42 9.40
N LEU A 17 3.30 -0.36 9.41
CA LEU A 17 3.11 0.54 10.56
C LEU A 17 1.61 0.86 10.77
N PRO A 18 0.73 -0.15 10.87
CA PRO A 18 -0.72 0.06 10.86
C PRO A 18 -1.20 0.88 12.06
N THR A 19 -0.62 0.67 13.25
CA THR A 19 -0.96 1.43 14.46
C THR A 19 -0.66 2.92 14.33
N ILE A 20 0.46 3.25 13.65
CA ILE A 20 0.85 4.64 13.43
C ILE A 20 -0.11 5.29 12.43
N ALA A 21 -0.47 4.61 11.35
CA ALA A 21 -1.44 5.09 10.37
C ALA A 21 -2.79 5.40 11.04
N GLN A 22 -3.33 4.44 11.80
CA GLN A 22 -4.60 4.61 12.51
C GLN A 22 -4.55 5.77 13.52
N ALA A 23 -3.46 5.90 14.29
CA ALA A 23 -3.29 7.02 15.22
C ALA A 23 -3.22 8.37 14.50
N CYS A 24 -2.56 8.44 13.34
CA CYS A 24 -2.50 9.64 12.51
C CYS A 24 -3.86 10.03 11.94
N ASP A 25 -4.69 9.05 11.56
CA ASP A 25 -6.03 9.31 11.03
C ASP A 25 -6.99 9.82 12.10
N ARG A 26 -6.86 9.33 13.35
CA ARG A 26 -7.58 9.83 14.53
C ARG A 26 -7.16 11.25 14.91
N THR A 27 -5.86 11.52 14.90
CA THR A 27 -5.30 12.81 15.35
C THR A 27 -5.18 13.86 14.24
N LYS A 28 -5.51 13.50 12.99
CA LYS A 28 -5.41 14.36 11.79
C LYS A 28 -4.02 14.97 11.58
N VAL A 29 -2.97 14.26 12.00
CA VAL A 29 -1.57 14.71 11.86
C VAL A 29 -1.10 14.56 10.42
N SER A 30 -0.28 15.52 9.96
CA SER A 30 0.30 15.49 8.62
C SER A 30 1.35 14.38 8.48
N ASN A 31 1.45 13.75 7.30
CA ASN A 31 2.45 12.71 7.04
C ASN A 31 3.90 13.17 7.28
N ARG A 32 4.17 14.47 7.09
CA ARG A 32 5.50 15.06 7.34
C ARG A 32 5.79 15.10 8.84
N THR A 33 4.83 15.56 9.64
CA THR A 33 4.94 15.62 11.10
C THR A 33 5.11 14.22 11.68
N THR A 34 4.30 13.26 11.23
CA THR A 34 4.42 11.85 11.63
C THR A 34 5.81 11.30 11.33
N ALA A 35 6.38 11.55 10.15
CA ALA A 35 7.73 11.08 9.80
C ALA A 35 8.79 11.62 10.77
N VAL A 36 8.70 12.89 11.14
CA VAL A 36 9.64 13.51 12.09
C VAL A 36 9.50 12.87 13.47
N LEU A 37 8.28 12.75 13.99
CA LEU A 37 8.03 12.17 15.32
C LEU A 37 8.49 10.72 15.40
N VAL A 38 8.14 9.89 14.42
CA VAL A 38 8.49 8.47 14.44
C VAL A 38 10.00 8.30 14.30
N ASN A 39 10.69 9.07 13.45
CA ASN A 39 12.14 9.01 13.37
C ASN A 39 12.82 9.52 14.66
N ALA A 40 12.23 10.48 15.38
CA ALA A 40 12.73 10.90 16.69
C ALA A 40 12.60 9.76 17.71
N VAL A 41 11.43 9.14 17.82
CA VAL A 41 11.21 7.98 18.69
C VAL A 41 12.16 6.82 18.35
N LEU A 42 12.36 6.53 17.06
CA LEU A 42 13.29 5.48 16.64
C LEU A 42 14.75 5.79 16.97
N LYS A 43 15.14 7.08 17.04
CA LYS A 43 16.45 7.50 17.51
C LYS A 43 16.58 7.32 19.02
N ASP A 44 15.57 7.74 19.78
CA ASP A 44 15.56 7.62 21.24
C ASP A 44 15.60 6.16 21.70
N LEU A 45 14.92 5.27 20.96
CA LEU A 45 14.94 3.82 21.20
C LEU A 45 16.20 3.12 20.67
N GLY A 46 17.14 3.84 20.03
CA GLY A 46 18.35 3.25 19.43
C GLY A 46 18.11 2.33 18.22
N VAL A 47 16.87 2.30 17.69
CA VAL A 47 16.46 1.41 16.59
C VAL A 47 16.86 1.97 15.22
N ALA A 48 16.98 3.30 15.11
CA ALA A 48 17.45 4.03 13.93
C ALA A 48 18.94 3.77 13.68
N THR A 49 19.22 2.60 13.09
CA THR A 49 20.55 2.27 12.56
C THR A 49 20.82 3.12 11.32
N LYS A 50 22.06 3.60 11.17
CA LYS A 50 22.58 4.47 10.08
C LYS A 50 22.30 3.97 8.64
N LYS A 51 21.63 2.84 8.45
CA LYS A 51 21.25 2.28 7.15
C LYS A 51 20.02 3.02 6.61
N ALA A 52 20.18 3.65 5.44
CA ALA A 52 19.14 4.40 4.73
C ALA A 52 17.79 3.67 4.59
N ASN A 53 17.79 2.33 4.57
CA ASN A 53 16.57 1.54 4.41
C ASN A 53 15.60 1.60 5.61
N LYS A 54 16.06 1.98 6.81
CA LYS A 54 15.24 1.96 8.03
C LYS A 54 14.62 3.31 8.38
N VAL A 55 14.94 4.37 7.64
CA VAL A 55 14.33 5.70 7.84
C VAL A 55 12.88 5.68 7.37
N ILE A 56 11.98 6.25 8.16
CA ILE A 56 10.57 6.37 7.81
C ILE A 56 10.33 7.72 7.15
N ASP A 57 10.13 7.71 5.83
CA ASP A 57 9.81 8.91 5.07
C ASP A 57 8.30 9.15 4.97
N ARG A 58 7.92 10.38 4.61
CA ARG A 58 6.53 10.77 4.34
C ARG A 58 5.83 9.84 3.34
N SER A 59 6.57 9.30 2.37
CA SER A 59 6.05 8.41 1.33
C SER A 59 5.68 7.04 1.89
N LYS A 60 6.43 6.52 2.86
CA LYS A 60 6.14 5.27 3.56
C LYS A 60 4.85 5.40 4.38
N ILE A 61 4.71 6.51 5.11
CA ILE A 61 3.48 6.80 5.89
C ILE A 61 2.28 6.98 4.97
N ARG A 62 2.42 7.71 3.86
CA ARG A 62 1.34 7.87 2.87
C ARG A 62 0.89 6.53 2.32
N LYS A 63 1.83 5.65 1.95
CA LYS A 63 1.51 4.31 1.44
C LYS A 63 0.77 3.48 2.49
N GLU A 64 1.15 3.58 3.76
CA GLU A 64 0.49 2.86 4.84
C GLU A 64 -0.93 3.38 5.09
N ARG A 65 -1.15 4.71 5.06
CA ARG A 65 -2.48 5.33 5.21
C ARG A 65 -3.40 5.13 4.00
N MET A 66 -2.82 4.98 2.82
CA MET A 66 -3.56 4.62 1.60
C MET A 66 -3.74 3.11 1.46
N SER A 67 -3.15 2.31 2.35
CA SER A 67 -3.48 0.90 2.40
C SER A 67 -4.92 0.84 2.85
N LEU A 68 -5.82 0.54 1.92
CA LEU A 68 -7.20 0.27 2.24
C LEU A 68 -7.22 -0.84 3.31
N PRO A 69 -8.19 -0.81 4.25
CA PRO A 69 -8.46 -2.00 5.04
C PRO A 69 -8.59 -3.16 4.06
N GLU A 70 -7.98 -4.29 4.40
CA GLU A 70 -8.16 -5.54 3.68
C GLU A 70 -9.65 -5.86 3.82
N ILE A 71 -10.45 -5.44 2.84
CA ILE A 71 -11.87 -5.77 2.85
C ILE A 71 -11.90 -7.24 2.50
N SER A 72 -12.30 -8.05 3.48
CA SER A 72 -12.52 -9.47 3.26
C SER A 72 -13.54 -9.61 2.14
N SER A 73 -13.16 -10.27 1.05
CA SER A 73 -14.08 -10.62 -0.04
C SER A 73 -15.26 -11.44 0.46
N ASP A 74 -15.11 -12.10 1.62
CA ASP A 74 -16.09 -13.04 2.19
C ASP A 74 -17.39 -12.38 2.66
N GLU A 75 -17.47 -11.03 2.71
CA GLU A 75 -18.69 -10.29 3.11
C GLU A 75 -19.38 -9.54 1.97
N PHE A 76 -18.86 -9.58 0.73
CA PHE A 76 -19.46 -8.90 -0.39
C PHE A 76 -20.53 -9.77 -1.07
N HIS A 77 -21.73 -9.20 -1.24
CA HIS A 77 -22.72 -9.77 -2.15
C HIS A 77 -22.14 -9.73 -3.58
N ALA A 78 -22.45 -10.69 -4.45
CA ALA A 78 -21.74 -10.93 -5.72
C ALA A 78 -21.64 -9.68 -6.65
N ASP A 79 -22.60 -8.76 -6.54
CA ASP A 79 -22.64 -7.48 -7.23
C ASP A 79 -21.62 -6.45 -6.68
N GLN A 80 -21.31 -6.50 -5.39
CA GLN A 80 -20.31 -5.62 -4.75
C GLN A 80 -18.88 -6.04 -5.12
N GLU A 81 -18.61 -7.33 -5.20
CA GLU A 81 -17.32 -7.87 -5.68
C GLU A 81 -17.09 -7.47 -7.15
N TYR A 82 -18.10 -7.66 -8.00
CA TYR A 82 -18.05 -7.26 -9.42
C TYR A 82 -17.77 -5.77 -9.60
N LEU A 83 -18.47 -4.89 -8.86
CA LEU A 83 -18.26 -3.45 -8.93
C LEU A 83 -16.86 -3.05 -8.43
N TYR A 84 -16.35 -3.73 -7.42
CA TYR A 84 -15.00 -3.49 -6.90
C TYR A 84 -13.92 -3.89 -7.90
N GLU A 85 -14.00 -5.09 -8.47
CA GLU A 85 -13.05 -5.57 -9.49
C GLU A 85 -13.05 -4.68 -10.73
N LEU A 86 -14.22 -4.22 -11.18
CA LEU A 86 -14.34 -3.30 -12.30
C LEU A 86 -13.67 -1.95 -12.00
N CYS A 87 -13.91 -1.38 -10.82
CA CYS A 87 -13.29 -0.11 -10.41
C CYS A 87 -11.76 -0.23 -10.24
N ASP A 88 -11.29 -1.36 -9.69
CA ASP A 88 -9.86 -1.64 -9.50
C ASP A 88 -9.15 -1.85 -10.86
N GLY A 89 -9.77 -2.60 -11.78
CA GLY A 89 -9.27 -2.83 -13.13
C GLY A 89 -9.16 -1.55 -13.95
N VAL A 90 -10.18 -0.67 -13.89
CA VAL A 90 -10.14 0.66 -14.52
C VAL A 90 -9.03 1.53 -13.91
N SER A 91 -8.91 1.53 -12.58
CA SER A 91 -7.88 2.32 -11.88
C SER A 91 -6.45 1.88 -12.21
N LYS A 92 -6.27 0.60 -12.54
CA LYS A 92 -4.96 0.01 -12.89
C LYS A 92 -4.71 -0.03 -14.40
N GLY A 93 -5.68 0.38 -15.23
CA GLY A 93 -5.57 0.39 -16.69
C GLY A 93 -5.55 -1.01 -17.32
N ASN A 94 -6.07 -2.01 -16.61
CA ASN A 94 -6.11 -3.40 -17.06
C ASN A 94 -7.51 -3.94 -16.80
N VAL A 95 -8.37 -3.88 -17.82
CA VAL A 95 -9.74 -4.36 -17.75
C VAL A 95 -9.78 -5.73 -18.42
N LEU A 96 -9.76 -6.81 -17.64
CA LEU A 96 -9.96 -8.16 -18.16
C LEU A 96 -11.47 -8.42 -18.25
N LEU A 97 -12.11 -7.92 -19.30
CA LEU A 97 -13.51 -8.18 -19.59
C LEU A 97 -13.62 -9.41 -20.51
N ASP A 98 -13.57 -10.62 -19.96
CA ASP A 98 -14.15 -11.78 -20.66
C ASP A 98 -15.53 -12.10 -20.08
N LEU A 99 -16.51 -11.30 -20.50
CA LEU A 99 -17.93 -11.47 -20.17
C LEU A 99 -18.57 -12.70 -20.87
N SER A 100 -17.83 -13.50 -21.64
CA SER A 100 -18.41 -14.58 -22.45
C SER A 100 -18.67 -15.88 -21.70
N LYS A 101 -18.22 -16.04 -20.44
CA LYS A 101 -18.26 -17.34 -19.74
C LYS A 101 -19.39 -17.54 -18.72
N GLN A 102 -20.30 -16.58 -18.54
CA GLN A 102 -21.43 -16.74 -17.60
C GLN A 102 -22.78 -16.98 -18.26
N PHE A 103 -22.86 -17.14 -19.58
CA PHE A 103 -24.14 -17.23 -20.28
C PHE A 103 -24.19 -18.33 -21.35
N TRP A 104 -23.65 -19.52 -21.07
CA TRP A 104 -23.99 -20.75 -21.83
C TRP A 104 -23.71 -22.00 -20.98
N GLU A 105 -24.62 -22.32 -20.05
CA GLU A 105 -24.93 -23.71 -19.66
C GLU A 105 -26.45 -23.79 -19.41
N GLU A 106 -27.20 -24.02 -20.49
CA GLU A 106 -28.54 -24.64 -20.47
C GLU A 106 -28.43 -26.06 -21.04
#